data_AF-A0A3P8AGN3-F1
#
_entry.id   AF-A0A3P8AGN3-F1
#
_cell.length_a   1.000
_cell.length_b   1.000
_cell.length_c   1.000
_cell.angle_alpha   90.00
_cell.angle_beta   90.00
_cell.angle_gamma   90.00
#
_symmetry.space_group_name_H-M   'P 1'
#
loop_
_entity.id
_entity.type
_entity.pdbx_description
1 polymer ?
#
loop_
_entity_poly.entity_id
_entity_poly.type
_entity_poly.pdbx_seq_one_letter_code
_entity_poly.pdbx_strand_id
1 'polypeptide(L)'
;MKEEETSMEDNWKGIKEAITSTCQEVLGLKKNHHKEWISIETLDKIKERKNKKTAINNSRTQAEKVQAQAEYTKANKQVKRSIRADKKKYVEELATTAEKSYKRRKYETALQYNEETIREI
;
A
#
# COMPACT_ATOMS: atom_id res chain seq x y z
N MET A 1 24.63 -25.24 43.32
CA MET A 1 24.34 -24.91 41.92
C MET A 1 23.76 -23.51 41.95
N LYS A 2 24.37 -22.54 41.26
CA LYS A 2 23.89 -21.15 41.27
C LYS A 2 22.76 -21.06 40.26
N GLU A 3 21.54 -20.87 40.75
CA GLU A 3 20.41 -20.47 39.91
C GLU A 3 20.76 -19.11 39.33
N GLU A 4 20.81 -19.04 38.00
CA GLU A 4 20.96 -17.79 37.27
C GLU A 4 19.70 -16.95 37.53
N GLU A 5 19.81 -16.01 38.48
CA GLU A 5 18.90 -14.88 38.61
C GLU A 5 19.03 -14.04 37.33
N THR A 6 18.38 -14.48 36.27
CA THR A 6 18.03 -13.60 35.15
C THR A 6 17.26 -12.43 35.75
N SER A 7 17.71 -11.21 35.46
CA SER A 7 17.15 -10.01 36.04
C SER A 7 15.63 -10.00 35.84
N MET A 8 14.85 -9.51 36.81
CA MET A 8 13.40 -9.35 36.63
C MET A 8 13.04 -8.60 35.34
N GLU A 9 13.94 -7.71 34.90
CA GLU A 9 13.88 -6.99 33.63
C GLU A 9 13.94 -7.94 32.42
N ASP A 10 14.81 -8.94 32.45
CA ASP A 10 14.99 -9.94 31.39
C ASP A 10 13.78 -10.86 31.30
N ASN A 11 13.25 -11.27 32.45
CA ASN A 11 12.03 -12.08 32.52
C ASN A 11 10.81 -11.31 32.00
N TRP A 12 10.67 -10.03 32.35
CA TRP A 12 9.62 -9.16 31.83
C TRP A 12 9.74 -8.98 30.30
N LYS A 13 10.97 -8.82 29.80
CA LYS A 13 11.25 -8.73 28.37
C LYS A 13 10.87 -10.02 27.64
N GLY A 14 11.23 -11.18 28.19
CA GLY A 14 10.89 -12.49 27.62
C GLY A 14 9.38 -12.72 27.51
N ILE A 15 8.61 -12.35 28.54
CA ILE A 15 7.14 -12.44 28.51
C ILE A 15 6.56 -11.54 27.42
N LYS A 16 7.06 -10.31 27.32
CA LYS A 16 6.59 -9.35 26.31
C LYS A 16 6.89 -9.83 24.89
N GLU A 17 8.05 -10.44 24.67
CA GLU A 17 8.45 -11.04 23.39
C GLU A 17 7.60 -12.25 23.04
N ALA A 18 7.36 -13.16 23.99
CA ALA A 18 6.52 -14.34 23.77
C ALA A 18 5.09 -13.96 23.37
N ILE A 19 4.45 -13.03 24.12
CA ILE A 19 3.12 -12.53 23.80
C ILE A 19 3.10 -11.87 22.41
N THR A 20 4.12 -11.06 22.10
CA THR A 20 4.22 -10.40 20.79
C THR A 20 4.34 -11.42 19.65
N SER A 21 5.17 -12.45 19.82
CA SER A 21 5.37 -13.51 18.84
C SER A 21 4.10 -14.32 18.60
N THR A 22 3.41 -14.75 19.66
CA THR A 22 2.13 -15.48 19.52
C THR A 22 1.07 -14.61 18.84
N CYS A 23 0.98 -13.33 19.18
CA CYS A 23 0.08 -12.41 18.50
C CYS A 23 0.40 -12.28 17.01
N GLN A 24 1.69 -12.20 16.64
CA GLN A 24 2.14 -12.12 15.25
C GLN A 24 1.91 -13.41 14.47
N GLU A 25 2.04 -14.57 15.10
CA GLU A 25 1.78 -15.88 14.50
C GLU A 25 0.29 -16.09 14.23
N VAL A 26 -0.56 -15.80 15.23
CA VAL A 26 -2.01 -16.01 15.15
C VAL A 26 -2.70 -14.97 14.28
N LEU A 27 -2.36 -13.68 14.46
CA LEU A 27 -3.02 -12.58 13.75
C LEU A 27 -2.32 -12.21 12.43
N GLY A 28 -1.09 -12.70 12.24
CA GLY A 28 -0.23 -12.30 11.13
C GLY A 28 0.34 -10.89 11.35
N LEU A 29 1.55 -10.66 10.82
CA LEU A 29 2.06 -9.29 10.66
C LEU A 29 1.26 -8.60 9.55
N LYS A 30 0.55 -7.52 9.90
CA LYS A 30 0.04 -6.58 8.90
C LYS A 30 1.24 -5.96 8.19
N LYS A 31 1.63 -6.56 7.06
CA LYS A 31 2.63 -5.97 6.18
C LYS A 31 2.03 -4.68 5.64
N ASN A 32 2.40 -3.54 6.24
CA ASN A 32 2.18 -2.24 5.64
C ASN A 32 3.13 -2.12 4.45
N HIS A 33 2.84 -2.89 3.39
CA HIS A 33 3.36 -2.59 2.07
C HIS A 33 2.62 -1.33 1.62
N HIS A 34 3.11 -0.17 2.08
CA HIS A 34 2.84 1.08 1.38
C HIS A 34 3.52 0.98 0.02
N LYS A 35 2.87 0.30 -0.92
CA LYS A 35 3.12 0.58 -2.32
C LYS A 35 2.68 2.02 -2.54
N GLU A 36 3.59 2.84 -3.04
CA GLU A 36 3.25 4.14 -3.59
C GLU A 36 2.29 3.90 -4.75
N TRP A 37 1.00 3.94 -4.45
CA TRP A 37 -0.06 3.71 -5.42
C TRP A 37 -0.17 4.88 -6.41
N ILE A 38 0.41 6.03 -6.07
CA ILE A 38 0.47 7.22 -6.92
C ILE A 38 1.62 7.05 -7.90
N SER A 39 1.32 7.20 -9.19
CA SER A 39 2.33 7.13 -10.24
C SER A 39 3.22 8.38 -10.29
N ILE A 40 4.45 8.22 -10.80
CA ILE A 40 5.36 9.34 -11.07
C ILE A 40 4.70 10.38 -11.98
N GLU A 41 3.96 9.92 -13.00
CA GLU A 41 3.22 10.80 -13.91
C GLU A 41 2.18 11.66 -13.16
N THR A 42 1.49 11.11 -12.16
CA THR A 42 0.59 11.90 -11.30
C THR A 42 1.36 12.90 -10.44
N LEU A 43 2.54 12.55 -9.93
CA LEU A 43 3.39 13.48 -9.18
C LEU A 43 3.85 14.66 -10.04
N ASP A 44 4.23 14.41 -11.29
CA ASP A 44 4.61 15.45 -12.25
C ASP A 44 3.44 16.40 -12.53
N LYS A 45 2.22 15.86 -12.74
CA LYS A 45 1.00 16.68 -12.90
C LYS A 45 0.70 17.51 -11.66
N ILE A 46 0.97 17.01 -10.46
CA ILE A 46 0.83 17.79 -9.22
C ILE A 46 1.81 18.95 -9.18
N LYS A 47 3.07 18.71 -9.59
CA LYS A 47 4.10 19.76 -9.70
C LYS A 47 3.70 20.81 -10.72
N GLU A 48 3.23 20.41 -11.89
CA GLU A 48 2.74 21.31 -12.93
C GLU A 48 1.54 22.16 -12.46
N ARG A 49 0.59 21.55 -11.75
CA ARG A 49 -0.54 22.27 -11.12
C ARG A 49 -0.04 23.31 -10.11
N LYS A 50 0.99 22.99 -9.31
CA LYS A 50 1.59 23.95 -8.36
C LYS A 50 2.20 25.14 -9.10
N ASN A 51 2.93 24.91 -10.20
CA ASN A 51 3.50 25.98 -11.02
C ASN A 51 2.41 26.92 -11.59
N LYS A 52 1.30 26.35 -12.08
CA LYS A 52 0.14 27.14 -12.54
C LYS A 52 -0.51 27.95 -11.42
N LYS A 53 -0.49 27.45 -10.18
CA LYS A 53 -0.95 28.22 -9.02
C LYS A 53 -0.03 29.41 -8.73
N THR A 54 1.29 29.22 -8.85
CA THR A 54 2.26 30.30 -8.74
C THR A 54 2.07 31.36 -9.81
N ALA A 55 1.76 30.97 -11.06
CA ALA A 55 1.45 31.90 -12.14
C ALA A 55 0.24 32.80 -11.81
N ILE A 56 -0.81 32.25 -11.19
CA ILE A 56 -1.96 33.04 -10.71
C ILE A 56 -1.54 34.05 -9.63
N ASN A 57 -0.69 33.65 -8.69
CA ASN A 57 -0.27 34.54 -7.60
C ASN A 57 0.61 35.69 -8.10
N ASN A 58 1.38 35.45 -9.18
CA ASN A 58 2.30 36.42 -9.77
C ASN A 58 1.66 37.30 -10.85
N SER A 59 0.39 37.06 -11.23
CA SER A 59 -0.31 37.82 -12.27
C SER A 59 -0.41 39.30 -11.89
N ARG A 60 -0.06 40.20 -12.80
CA ARG A 60 -0.10 41.66 -12.57
C ARG A 60 -1.37 42.29 -13.10
N THR A 61 -1.90 41.76 -14.20
CA THR A 61 -3.14 42.26 -14.81
C THR A 61 -4.31 41.30 -14.61
N GLN A 62 -5.53 41.82 -14.69
CA GLN A 62 -6.74 41.00 -14.56
C GLN A 62 -6.85 39.96 -15.69
N ALA A 63 -6.41 40.30 -16.91
CA ALA A 63 -6.42 39.39 -18.04
C ALA A 63 -5.48 38.19 -17.83
N GLU A 64 -4.24 38.44 -17.39
CA GLU A 64 -3.28 37.39 -17.03
C GLU A 64 -3.83 36.47 -15.95
N LYS A 65 -4.47 37.05 -14.93
CA LYS A 65 -5.07 36.29 -13.82
C LYS A 65 -6.18 35.35 -14.31
N VAL A 66 -7.06 35.83 -15.19
CA VAL A 66 -8.14 35.03 -15.77
C VAL A 66 -7.59 33.87 -16.60
N GLN A 67 -6.57 34.13 -17.42
CA GLN A 67 -5.91 33.09 -18.22
C GLN A 67 -5.23 32.02 -17.33
N ALA A 68 -4.41 32.45 -16.37
CA ALA A 68 -3.73 31.55 -15.44
C ALA A 68 -4.73 30.72 -14.61
N GLN A 69 -5.86 31.31 -14.23
CA GLN A 69 -6.95 30.62 -13.52
C GLN A 69 -7.60 29.52 -14.38
N ALA A 70 -7.80 29.78 -15.67
CA ALA A 70 -8.32 28.79 -16.61
C ALA A 70 -7.36 27.59 -16.74
N GLU A 71 -6.06 27.86 -16.89
CA GLU A 71 -5.03 26.81 -16.98
C GLU A 71 -4.93 25.98 -15.70
N TYR A 72 -4.91 26.63 -14.53
CA TYR A 72 -4.93 25.94 -13.24
C TYR A 72 -6.15 25.05 -13.10
N THR A 73 -7.33 25.52 -13.53
CA THR A 73 -8.58 24.75 -13.47
C THR A 73 -8.48 23.49 -14.33
N LYS A 74 -7.90 23.58 -15.53
CA LYS A 74 -7.65 22.43 -16.41
C LYS A 74 -6.67 21.44 -15.76
N ALA A 75 -5.54 21.92 -15.25
CA ALA A 75 -4.53 21.08 -14.59
C ALA A 75 -5.08 20.39 -13.33
N ASN A 76 -5.86 21.11 -12.50
CA ASN A 76 -6.47 20.55 -11.31
C ASN A 76 -7.48 19.44 -11.63
N LYS A 77 -8.25 19.58 -12.73
CA LYS A 77 -9.12 18.50 -13.23
C LYS A 77 -8.31 17.27 -13.67
N GLN A 78 -7.19 17.46 -14.36
CA GLN A 78 -6.31 16.36 -14.80
C GLN A 78 -5.71 15.61 -13.60
N VAL A 79 -5.16 16.33 -12.61
CA VAL A 79 -4.64 15.72 -11.36
C VAL A 79 -5.72 14.89 -10.66
N LYS A 80 -6.94 15.41 -10.51
CA LYS A 80 -8.04 14.66 -9.88
C LYS A 80 -8.38 13.39 -10.65
N ARG A 81 -8.30 13.41 -11.99
CA ARG A 81 -8.56 12.23 -12.83
C ARG A 81 -7.42 11.21 -12.70
N SER A 82 -6.16 11.63 -12.72
CA SER A 82 -5.01 10.72 -12.62
C SER A 82 -4.95 10.03 -11.26
N ILE A 83 -5.19 10.78 -10.17
CA ILE A 83 -5.29 10.20 -8.82
C ILE A 83 -6.39 9.14 -8.75
N ARG A 84 -7.56 9.34 -9.38
CA ARG A 84 -8.61 8.31 -9.40
C ARG A 84 -8.18 7.08 -10.21
N ALA A 85 -7.51 7.28 -11.34
CA ALA A 85 -7.02 6.20 -12.19
C ALA A 85 -5.96 5.37 -11.47
N ASP A 86 -4.97 6.02 -10.85
CA ASP A 86 -3.93 5.38 -10.04
C ASP A 86 -4.53 4.53 -8.92
N LYS A 87 -5.52 5.07 -8.20
CA LYS A 87 -6.22 4.33 -7.13
C LYS A 87 -6.94 3.10 -7.68
N LYS A 88 -7.66 3.26 -8.80
CA LYS A 88 -8.40 2.16 -9.43
C LYS A 88 -7.44 1.04 -9.86
N LYS A 89 -6.35 1.41 -10.54
CA LYS A 89 -5.30 0.48 -10.98
C LYS A 89 -4.71 -0.29 -9.80
N TYR A 90 -4.37 0.42 -8.72
CA TYR A 90 -3.83 -0.21 -7.51
C TYR A 90 -4.79 -1.24 -6.89
N VAL A 91 -6.08 -0.91 -6.80
CA VAL A 91 -7.10 -1.84 -6.28
C VAL A 91 -7.28 -3.05 -7.20
N GLU A 92 -7.27 -2.86 -8.52
CA GLU A 92 -7.35 -3.95 -9.51
C GLU A 92 -6.13 -4.88 -9.44
N GLU A 93 -4.92 -4.34 -9.28
CA GLU A 93 -3.70 -5.12 -9.08
C GLU A 93 -3.75 -5.95 -7.80
N LEU A 94 -4.29 -5.40 -6.70
CA LEU A 94 -4.49 -6.16 -5.46
C LEU A 94 -5.50 -7.29 -5.64
N ALA A 95 -6.64 -7.00 -6.28
CA ALA A 95 -7.69 -8.00 -6.50
C ALA A 95 -7.19 -9.16 -7.38
N THR A 96 -6.50 -8.84 -8.48
CA THR A 96 -5.93 -9.86 -9.38
C THR A 96 -4.84 -10.69 -8.71
N THR A 97 -4.04 -10.10 -7.82
CA THR A 97 -3.05 -10.83 -7.02
C THR A 97 -3.74 -11.77 -6.04
N ALA A 98 -4.77 -11.31 -5.33
CA ALA A 98 -5.53 -12.13 -4.40
C ALA A 98 -6.20 -13.32 -5.11
N GLU A 99 -6.80 -13.09 -6.29
CA GLU A 99 -7.44 -14.13 -7.08
C GLU A 99 -6.43 -15.18 -7.57
N LYS A 100 -5.26 -14.75 -8.05
CA LYS A 100 -4.17 -15.66 -8.45
C LYS A 100 -3.69 -16.52 -7.28
N SER A 101 -3.51 -15.94 -6.10
CA SER A 101 -3.13 -16.68 -4.88
C SER A 101 -4.19 -17.69 -4.47
N TYR A 102 -5.47 -17.31 -4.51
CA TYR A 102 -6.58 -18.23 -4.22
C TYR A 102 -6.61 -19.40 -5.21
N LYS A 103 -6.51 -19.13 -6.52
CA LYS A 103 -6.45 -20.15 -7.56
C LYS A 103 -5.26 -21.09 -7.36
N ARG A 104 -4.05 -20.57 -7.15
CA ARG A 104 -2.85 -21.37 -6.89
C ARG A 104 -3.05 -22.31 -5.69
N ARG A 105 -3.51 -21.77 -4.56
CA ARG A 105 -3.77 -22.56 -3.35
C ARG A 105 -4.78 -23.67 -3.62
N LYS A 106 -5.85 -23.40 -4.37
CA LYS A 106 -6.86 -24.40 -4.75
C LYS A 106 -6.25 -25.56 -5.56
N TYR A 107 -5.36 -25.28 -6.50
CA TYR A 107 -4.66 -26.32 -7.28
C TYR A 107 -3.69 -27.14 -6.42
N GLU A 108 -2.93 -26.48 -5.53
CA GLU A 108 -2.02 -27.15 -4.60
C GLU A 108 -2.76 -28.11 -3.66
N THR A 109 -3.90 -27.70 -3.10
CA THR A 109 -4.71 -28.55 -2.22
C THR A 109 -5.32 -29.74 -2.96
N ALA A 110 -5.74 -29.58 -4.23
CA ALA A 110 -6.28 -30.67 -5.02
C ALA A 110 -5.24 -31.74 -5.36
N LEU A 111 -3.99 -31.34 -5.63
CA LEU A 111 -2.88 -32.27 -5.84
C LEU A 111 -2.56 -33.05 -4.57
N GLN A 112 -2.52 -32.37 -3.41
CA GLN A 112 -2.25 -33.02 -2.13
C GLN A 112 -3.30 -34.09 -1.79
N TYR A 113 -4.59 -33.79 -1.98
CA TYR A 113 -5.66 -34.77 -1.78
C TYR A 113 -5.51 -36.02 -2.67
N ASN A 114 -5.17 -35.81 -3.95
CA ASN A 114 -4.96 -36.91 -4.88
C ASN A 114 -3.74 -37.75 -4.50
N GLU A 115 -2.64 -37.13 -4.06
CA GLU A 115 -1.45 -37.84 -3.58
C GLU A 115 -1.72 -38.63 -2.29
N GLU A 116 -2.48 -38.07 -1.34
CA GLU A 116 -2.89 -38.76 -0.11
C GLU A 116 -3.79 -39.95 -0.41
N THR A 117 -4.78 -39.78 -1.29
CA THR A 117 -5.69 -40.87 -1.72
C THR A 117 -4.92 -42.00 -2.42
N ILE A 118 -3.89 -41.68 -3.21
CA ILE A 118 -3.04 -42.70 -3.87
C ILE A 118 -2.15 -43.45 -2.87
N ARG A 119 -1.73 -42.82 -1.76
CA ARG A 119 -0.94 -43.50 -0.71
C ARG A 119 -1.76 -44.44 0.17
N GLU A 120 -3.07 -44.24 0.24
CA GLU A 120 -3.98 -45.05 1.05
C GLU A 120 -4.55 -46.27 0.30
N ILE A 121 -4.22 -46.43 -1.00
CA ILE A 121 -4.54 -47.60 -1.84
C ILE A 121 -3.30 -48.49 -1.97
#